data_AF-A0AAI8C349-F1
#
_entry.id   AF-A0AAI8C349-F1
#
_cell.length_a   1.000
_cell.length_b   1.000
_cell.length_c   1.000
_cell.angle_alpha   90.00
_cell.angle_beta   90.00
_cell.angle_gamma   90.00
#
_symmetry.space_group_name_H-M   'P 1'
#
loop_
_entity.id
_entity.type
_entity.pdbx_description
1 polymer ?
#
loop_
_entity_poly.entity_id
_entity_poly.type
_entity_poly.pdbx_seq_one_letter_code
_entity_poly.pdbx_strand_id
1 'polypeptide(L)'
;MKFLQSIGIELVLLLAGIAGGFVSLTSKPKNMTRMQQIGTVISGGLTANYLTPLVAEWWGSSEQALYGLAFALGYSGMKSLELVFKILNTKLHTKQDL
;
A
#
# COMPACT_ATOMS: atom_id res chain seq x y z
N MET A 1 12.48 -18.14 -2.68
CA MET A 1 12.28 -16.81 -3.28
C MET A 1 11.43 -16.83 -4.56
N LYS A 2 11.60 -17.80 -5.48
CA LYS A 2 10.84 -17.86 -6.75
C LYS A 2 9.30 -17.92 -6.61
N PHE A 3 8.77 -18.54 -5.55
CA PHE A 3 7.32 -18.62 -5.33
C PHE A 3 6.66 -17.27 -4.97
N LEU A 4 7.26 -16.48 -4.08
CA LEU A 4 6.72 -15.17 -3.70
C LEU A 4 6.65 -14.22 -4.90
N GLN A 5 7.70 -14.19 -5.71
CA GLN A 5 7.70 -13.41 -6.94
C GLN A 5 6.66 -13.92 -7.95
N SER A 6 6.39 -15.24 -8.00
CA SER A 6 5.37 -15.80 -8.90
C SER A 6 3.94 -15.36 -8.57
N ILE A 7 3.68 -14.95 -7.32
CA ILE A 7 2.38 -14.40 -6.89
C ILE A 7 2.40 -12.87 -6.79
N GLY A 8 3.45 -12.23 -7.33
CA GLY A 8 3.61 -10.77 -7.35
C GLY A 8 4.01 -10.15 -6.02
N ILE A 9 4.54 -10.94 -5.07
CA ILE A 9 5.01 -10.45 -3.77
C ILE A 9 6.49 -10.12 -3.85
N GLU A 10 6.81 -8.83 -3.76
CA GLU A 10 8.15 -8.31 -3.54
C GLU A 10 8.41 -8.20 -2.03
N LEU A 11 9.46 -8.85 -1.52
CA LEU A 11 9.69 -8.96 -0.09
C LEU A 11 10.07 -7.61 0.54
N VAL A 12 10.81 -6.77 -0.17
CA VAL A 12 11.25 -5.47 0.34
C VAL A 12 10.05 -4.53 0.48
N LEU A 13 9.14 -4.54 -0.50
CA LEU A 13 7.89 -3.77 -0.45
C LEU A 13 6.98 -4.26 0.68
N LEU A 14 6.88 -5.57 0.88
CA LEU A 14 6.11 -6.15 1.97
C LEU A 14 6.61 -5.67 3.33
N LEU A 15 7.92 -5.73 3.56
CA LEU A 15 8.54 -5.34 4.81
C LEU A 15 8.42 -3.83 5.06
N ALA A 16 8.59 -3.00 4.02
CA ALA A 16 8.36 -1.56 4.10
C ALA A 16 6.91 -1.25 4.49
N GLY A 17 5.94 -1.92 3.85
CA GLY A 17 4.51 -1.77 4.17
C GLY A 17 4.14 -2.25 5.57
N ILE A 18 4.71 -3.38 6.03
CA ILE A 18 4.54 -3.89 7.39
C ILE A 18 5.09 -2.88 8.41
N ALA A 19 6.27 -2.30 8.15
CA ALA A 19 6.85 -1.28 9.01
C ALA A 19 5.95 -0.04 9.10
N GLY A 20 5.42 0.42 7.97
CA GLY A 20 4.44 1.51 7.93
C GLY A 20 3.17 1.18 8.72
N GLY A 21 2.60 0.00 8.49
CA GLY A 21 1.40 -0.48 9.19
C GLY A 21 1.63 -0.58 10.71
N PHE A 22 2.80 -1.01 11.14
CA PHE A 22 3.18 -1.04 12.56
C PHE A 22 3.26 0.36 13.17
N VAL A 23 3.90 1.31 12.49
CA VAL A 23 3.96 2.72 12.92
C VAL A 23 2.57 3.37 12.93
N SER A 24 1.64 2.92 12.07
CA SER A 24 0.27 3.40 12.09
C SER A 24 -0.47 3.06 13.40
N LEU A 25 -0.13 1.93 14.04
CA LEU A 25 -0.73 1.50 15.29
C LEU A 25 -0.28 2.34 16.49
N THR A 26 0.91 2.95 16.42
CA THR A 26 1.39 3.86 17.46
C THR A 26 0.82 5.26 17.33
N SER A 27 0.32 5.61 16.14
CA SER A 27 -0.12 6.97 15.78
C SER A 27 -1.64 7.18 15.89
N LYS A 28 -2.45 6.15 16.19
CA LYS A 28 -3.92 6.21 16.28
C LYS A 28 -4.46 5.69 17.62
N PRO A 29 -5.56 6.24 18.16
CA PRO A 29 -6.10 5.85 19.47
C PRO A 29 -6.58 4.39 19.51
N LYS A 30 -6.18 3.69 20.59
CA LYS A 30 -6.13 2.23 20.76
C LYS A 30 -7.46 1.52 21.11
N ASN A 31 -8.51 1.71 20.32
CA ASN A 31 -9.72 0.86 20.44
C ASN A 31 -9.70 -0.34 19.47
N MET A 32 -8.51 -0.84 19.14
CA MET A 32 -8.34 -2.01 18.27
C MET A 32 -7.97 -3.25 19.08
N THR A 33 -8.67 -4.36 18.82
CA THR A 33 -8.31 -5.67 19.36
C THR A 33 -6.96 -6.13 18.79
N ARG A 34 -6.29 -7.07 19.47
CA ARG A 34 -5.01 -7.63 18.98
C ARG A 34 -5.13 -8.23 17.57
N MET A 35 -6.27 -8.84 17.24
CA MET A 35 -6.52 -9.36 15.89
C MET A 35 -6.65 -8.25 14.85
N GLN A 36 -7.31 -7.13 15.19
CA GLN A 36 -7.39 -5.95 14.32
C GLN A 36 -6.02 -5.29 14.12
N GLN A 37 -5.18 -5.27 15.15
CA GLN A 37 -3.81 -4.76 15.05
C GLN A 37 -2.96 -5.60 14.09
N ILE A 38 -2.98 -6.93 14.25
CA ILE A 38 -2.29 -7.86 13.35
C ILE A 38 -2.83 -7.71 11.92
N GLY A 39 -4.16 -7.69 11.76
CA GLY A 39 -4.80 -7.47 10.47
C GLY A 39 -4.41 -6.14 9.82
N THR A 40 -4.24 -5.07 10.59
CA THR A 40 -3.79 -3.76 10.09
C THR A 40 -2.36 -3.82 9.57
N VAL A 41 -1.45 -4.48 10.29
CA VAL A 41 -0.05 -4.62 9.86
C VAL A 41 0.07 -5.49 8.60
N ILE A 42 -0.63 -6.63 8.57
CA ILE A 42 -0.64 -7.54 7.41
C ILE A 42 -1.26 -6.85 6.20
N SER A 43 -2.42 -6.21 6.36
CA SER A 43 -3.07 -5.47 5.28
C SER A 43 -2.23 -4.30 4.79
N GLY A 44 -1.51 -3.61 5.67
CA GLY A 44 -0.54 -2.57 5.29
C GLY A 44 0.59 -3.11 4.39
N GLY A 45 1.17 -4.26 4.76
CA GLY A 45 2.15 -4.96 3.94
C GLY A 45 1.62 -5.36 2.57
N LEU A 46 0.45 -6.01 2.52
CA LEU A 46 -0.16 -6.47 1.27
C LEU A 46 -0.57 -5.29 0.38
N THR A 47 -1.13 -4.23 0.97
CA THR A 47 -1.47 -3.00 0.25
C THR A 47 -0.22 -2.40 -0.38
N ALA A 48 0.87 -2.26 0.39
CA ALA A 48 2.12 -1.76 -0.17
C ALA A 48 2.65 -2.64 -1.30
N ASN A 49 2.58 -3.97 -1.18
CA ASN A 49 3.12 -4.88 -2.17
C ASN A 49 2.42 -4.80 -3.54
N TYR A 50 1.08 -4.73 -3.53
CA TYR A 50 0.31 -4.68 -4.78
C TYR A 50 0.08 -3.26 -5.29
N LEU A 51 -0.01 -2.27 -4.41
CA LEU A 51 -0.34 -0.89 -4.79
C LEU A 51 0.89 -0.08 -5.18
N THR A 52 2.07 -0.34 -4.58
CA THR A 52 3.32 0.34 -4.95
C THR A 52 3.68 0.16 -6.43
N PRO A 53 3.74 -1.07 -6.99
CA PRO A 53 4.06 -1.25 -8.42
C PRO A 53 3.00 -0.63 -9.34
N LEU A 54 1.72 -0.65 -8.94
CA LEU A 54 0.65 0.02 -9.69
C LEU A 54 0.86 1.54 -9.76
N VAL A 55 1.23 2.17 -8.65
CA VAL A 55 1.52 3.60 -8.61
C VAL A 55 2.85 3.92 -9.31
N ALA A 56 3.84 3.03 -9.21
CA ALA A 56 5.14 3.15 -9.88
C ALA A 56 5.00 3.26 -11.40
N GLU A 57 4.08 2.46 -11.98
CA GLU A 57 3.78 2.47 -13.41
C GLU A 57 3.31 3.85 -13.91
N TRP A 58 2.61 4.62 -13.07
CA TRP A 58 2.13 5.95 -13.44
C TRP A 58 3.13 7.08 -13.18
N TRP A 59 4.00 6.93 -12.18
CA TRP A 59 4.86 8.01 -11.70
C TRP A 59 6.31 7.93 -12.19
N GLY A 60 6.77 6.78 -12.70
CA GLY A 60 8.15 6.64 -13.20
C GLY A 60 9.19 6.99 -12.13
N SER A 61 9.13 6.33 -10.97
CA SER A 61 9.94 6.64 -9.78
C SER A 61 11.15 5.72 -9.62
N SER A 62 12.19 6.20 -8.91
CA SER A 62 13.36 5.39 -8.54
C SER A 62 13.02 4.30 -7.51
N GLU A 63 13.82 3.23 -7.44
CA GLU A 63 13.60 2.12 -6.50
C GLU A 63 13.54 2.57 -5.03
N GLN A 64 14.41 3.51 -4.60
CA GLN A 64 14.36 4.00 -3.22
C GLN A 64 13.06 4.74 -2.91
N ALA A 65 12.53 5.48 -3.90
CA ALA A 65 11.23 6.14 -3.75
C ALA A 65 10.09 5.12 -3.64
N LEU A 66 10.19 3.97 -4.30
CA LEU A 66 9.21 2.87 -4.17
C LEU A 66 9.18 2.29 -2.75
N TYR A 67 10.33 2.16 -2.08
CA TYR A 67 10.35 1.71 -0.68
C TYR A 67 9.73 2.73 0.27
N GLY A 68 10.00 4.02 0.07
CA GLY A 68 9.35 5.09 0.81
C GLY A 68 7.84 5.14 0.57
N LEU A 69 7.41 4.93 -0.68
CA LEU A 69 6.01 4.84 -1.04
C LEU A 69 5.34 3.62 -0.40
N ALA A 70 5.96 2.44 -0.46
CA ALA A 70 5.48 1.23 0.20
C ALA A 70 5.28 1.43 1.71
N PHE A 71 6.25 2.09 2.37
CA PHE A 71 6.11 2.47 3.78
C PHE A 71 4.93 3.42 4.01
N ALA A 72 4.81 4.48 3.20
CA ALA A 72 3.73 5.45 3.32
C ALA A 72 2.37 4.78 3.12
N LEU A 73 2.21 3.94 2.09
CA LEU A 73 0.99 3.18 1.81
C LEU A 73 0.64 2.22 2.95
N GLY A 74 1.64 1.57 3.54
CA GLY A 74 1.46 0.75 4.74
C GLY A 74 1.01 1.57 5.95
N TYR A 75 1.59 2.76 6.15
CA TYR A 75 1.23 3.68 7.24
C TYR A 75 -0.20 4.23 7.11
N SER A 76 -0.64 4.57 5.90
CA SER A 76 -2.02 5.00 5.65
C SER A 76 -3.02 3.83 5.62
N GLY A 77 -2.54 2.59 5.44
CA GLY A 77 -3.36 1.38 5.42
C GLY A 77 -4.42 1.40 4.31
N MET A 78 -5.63 0.97 4.63
CA MET A 78 -6.77 0.91 3.68
C MET A 78 -7.15 2.27 3.05
N LYS A 79 -6.85 3.40 3.72
CA LYS A 79 -7.12 4.74 3.15
C LYS A 79 -6.37 4.98 1.84
N SER A 80 -5.21 4.36 1.68
CA SER A 80 -4.41 4.46 0.45
C SER A 80 -5.15 3.83 -0.73
N LEU A 81 -5.80 2.69 -0.49
CA LEU A 81 -6.54 1.95 -1.52
C LEU A 81 -7.77 2.74 -1.99
N GLU A 82 -8.52 3.34 -1.06
CA GLU A 82 -9.65 4.22 -1.38
C GLU A 82 -9.23 5.40 -2.26
N LEU A 83 -8.08 6.02 -1.95
CA LEU A 83 -7.55 7.14 -2.71
C LEU A 83 -7.17 6.71 -4.14
N VAL A 84 -6.53 5.57 -4.31
CA VAL A 84 -6.20 5.04 -5.65
C VAL A 84 -7.45 4.73 -6.45
N PHE A 85 -8.46 4.09 -5.86
CA PHE A 85 -9.76 3.86 -6.54
C PHE A 85 -10.44 5.16 -6.94
N LYS A 86 -10.41 6.19 -6.09
CA LYS A 86 -10.95 7.51 -6.42
C LYS A 86 -10.24 8.13 -7.63
N ILE A 87 -8.91 8.10 -7.65
CA ILE A 87 -8.11 8.61 -8.79
C ILE A 87 -8.44 7.85 -10.08
N LEU A 88 -8.52 6.52 -10.01
CA LEU A 88 -8.89 5.68 -11.15
C LEU A 88 -10.27 6.03 -11.70
N ASN A 89 -11.28 6.11 -10.83
CA ASN A 89 -12.64 6.45 -11.24
C ASN A 89 -12.75 7.88 -11.83
N THR A 90 -12.03 8.86 -11.29
CA THR A 90 -11.99 10.21 -11.87
C THR A 90 -11.35 10.23 -13.27
N LYS A 91 -10.27 9.46 -13.47
CA LYS A 91 -9.66 9.32 -14.80
C LYS A 91 -10.58 8.61 -15.81
N LEU A 92 -11.41 7.68 -15.35
CA LEU A 92 -12.38 6.97 -16.20
C LEU A 92 -13.56 7.86 -16.62
N HIS A 93 -14.12 8.66 -15.69
CA HIS A 93 -15.19 9.60 -16.04
C HIS A 93 -14.73 10.75 -16.94
N THR A 94 -13.47 11.19 -16.84
CA THR A 94 -12.94 12.26 -17.71
C THR A 94 -12.79 11.84 -19.17
N LYS A 95 -12.79 10.52 -19.47
CA LYS A 95 -12.67 10.01 -20.85
C LYS A 95 -14.00 9.85 -21.59
N GLN A 96 -15.14 10.06 -20.93
CA GLN A 96 -16.46 9.89 -21.55
C GLN A 96 -17.07 11.21 -22.07
N ASP A 97 -16.44 12.35 -21.74
CA ASP A 97 -16.85 13.71 -22.14
C ASP A 97 -15.85 14.40 -23.10
N LEU A 98 -14.99 13.64 -23.80
CA LEU A 98 -14.10 14.10 -24.88
C LEU A 98 -14.38 13.33 -26.16
#